data_AF-A0A945XJC0-F1
#
_entry.id   AF-A0A945XJC0-F1
#
_cell.length_a   1.000
_cell.length_b   1.000
_cell.length_c   1.000
_cell.angle_alpha   90.00
_cell.angle_beta   90.00
_cell.angle_gamma   90.00
#
_symmetry.space_group_name_H-M   'P 1'
#
loop_
_entity.id
_entity.type
_entity.pdbx_description
1 polymer ?
#
loop_
_entity_poly.entity_id
_entity_poly.type
_entity_poly.pdbx_seq_one_letter_code
_entity_poly.pdbx_strand_id
1 'polypeptide(L)'
;MAILPIFILITTVRSVAGDRDAGVFEYLLSLPVSLSAWFWGKMVGRFTVVFLPVFLAMAGSIVWGIIQGMEIPWELFLYYTAFLFSLSWCFLGIGMLISTLARSPDVAQGSAFLVWLFLLLFLDLILLGVLIQEQVPADFVVGIALSNPLQVFRTASMLLFDPQLVLLGPSAYLILDHFGQFWYLIWAMLYPLLLGTVTATMGYLLFRRGDQL
;
A
#
# COMPACT_ATOMS: atom_id res chain seq x y z
N MET A 1 3.56 -8.91 7.85
CA MET A 1 3.48 -8.13 6.59
C MET A 1 2.06 -7.66 6.24
N ALA A 2 1.00 -8.43 6.50
CA ALA A 2 -0.37 -8.02 6.12
C ALA A 2 -1.06 -6.99 7.04
N ILE A 3 -0.53 -6.75 8.25
CA ILE A 3 -1.17 -5.92 9.29
C ILE A 3 -1.16 -4.43 8.91
N LEU A 4 -0.05 -3.93 8.36
CA LEU A 4 0.08 -2.51 8.02
C LEU A 4 -0.94 -2.08 6.94
N PRO A 5 -1.10 -2.80 5.83
CA PRO A 5 -2.13 -2.51 4.82
C PRO A 5 -3.56 -2.45 5.37
N ILE A 6 -3.99 -3.45 6.15
CA ILE A 6 -5.35 -3.47 6.71
C ILE A 6 -5.55 -2.37 7.74
N PHE A 7 -4.54 -2.08 8.56
CA PHE A 7 -4.59 -0.97 9.52
C PHE A 7 -4.80 0.37 8.81
N ILE A 8 -4.04 0.62 7.73
CA ILE A 8 -4.19 1.84 6.93
C ILE A 8 -5.57 1.91 6.31
N LEU A 9 -6.06 0.82 5.72
CA LEU A 9 -7.38 0.78 5.11
C LEU A 9 -8.49 1.08 6.12
N ILE A 10 -8.55 0.34 7.22
CA ILE A 10 -9.62 0.47 8.22
C ILE A 10 -9.64 1.88 8.82
N THR A 11 -8.47 2.44 9.13
CA THR A 11 -8.38 3.80 9.66
C THR A 11 -8.74 4.85 8.59
N THR A 12 -8.43 4.60 7.31
CA THR A 12 -8.63 5.53 6.19
C THR A 12 -10.03 5.54 5.62
N VAL A 13 -10.71 4.41 5.52
CA VAL A 13 -11.99 4.33 4.80
C VAL A 13 -13.15 5.05 5.50
N ARG A 14 -13.05 5.29 6.80
CA ARG A 14 -14.02 6.12 7.54
C ARG A 14 -13.81 7.64 7.36
N SER A 15 -12.72 8.05 6.72
CA SER A 15 -12.27 9.44 6.60
C SER A 15 -13.22 10.40 5.90
N VAL A 16 -13.74 9.99 4.76
CA VAL A 16 -14.61 10.80 3.89
C VAL A 16 -16.05 10.32 4.06
N ALA A 17 -16.27 9.01 4.09
CA ALA A 17 -17.59 8.42 4.32
C ALA A 17 -18.19 8.80 5.69
N GLY A 18 -17.38 8.83 6.75
CA GLY A 18 -17.84 9.24 8.08
C GLY A 18 -18.12 10.74 8.17
N ASP A 19 -17.28 11.57 7.54
CA ASP A 19 -17.50 13.03 7.49
C ASP A 19 -18.73 13.40 6.67
N ARG A 20 -19.06 12.60 5.64
CA ARG A 20 -20.32 12.72 4.88
C ARG A 20 -21.53 12.46 5.76
N ASP A 21 -21.54 11.35 6.50
CA ASP A 21 -22.63 10.98 7.39
C ASP A 21 -22.80 11.97 8.56
N ALA A 22 -21.69 12.55 9.03
CA ALA A 22 -21.70 13.53 10.12
C ALA A 22 -22.06 14.96 9.66
N GLY A 23 -22.37 15.19 8.37
CA GLY A 23 -22.74 16.50 7.84
C GLY A 23 -21.59 17.52 7.82
N VAL A 24 -20.34 17.07 7.90
CA VAL A 24 -19.16 17.96 7.98
C VAL A 24 -19.00 18.80 6.71
N PHE A 25 -19.53 18.35 5.58
CA PHE A 25 -19.48 19.10 4.32
C PHE A 25 -20.29 20.40 4.37
N GLU A 26 -21.44 20.41 5.04
CA GLU A 26 -22.24 21.64 5.23
C GLU A 26 -21.44 22.70 6.00
N TYR A 27 -20.68 22.26 6.99
CA TYR A 27 -19.78 23.12 7.74
C TYR A 27 -18.59 23.62 6.89
N LEU A 28 -18.00 22.77 6.06
CA LEU A 28 -16.88 23.15 5.18
C LEU A 28 -17.29 24.18 4.12
N LEU A 29 -18.53 24.12 3.62
CA LEU A 29 -19.07 25.11 2.68
C LEU A 29 -19.22 26.51 3.32
N SER A 30 -19.37 26.59 4.64
CA SER A 30 -19.41 27.86 5.36
C SER A 30 -18.02 28.48 5.59
N LEU A 31 -16.95 27.70 5.40
CA LEU A 31 -15.57 28.13 5.60
C LEU A 31 -14.88 28.47 4.26
N PRO A 32 -13.96 29.44 4.22
CA PRO A 32 -13.22 29.80 3.01
C PRO A 32 -12.08 28.79 2.70
N VAL A 33 -12.37 27.49 2.68
CA VAL A 33 -11.39 26.42 2.46
C VAL A 33 -11.71 25.67 1.18
N SER A 34 -10.74 25.60 0.26
CA SER A 34 -10.91 24.83 -0.98
C SER A 34 -11.00 23.32 -0.70
N LEU A 35 -11.88 22.61 -1.42
CA LEU A 35 -12.04 21.15 -1.34
C LEU A 35 -10.74 20.38 -1.61
N SER A 36 -9.91 20.90 -2.52
CA SER A 36 -8.59 20.31 -2.83
C SER A 36 -7.66 20.36 -1.62
N ALA A 37 -7.55 21.52 -0.96
CA ALA A 37 -6.73 21.68 0.24
C ALA A 37 -7.21 20.76 1.37
N TRP A 38 -8.53 20.62 1.54
CA TRP A 38 -9.09 19.71 2.54
C TRP A 38 -8.76 18.24 2.25
N PHE A 39 -9.01 17.79 1.01
CA PHE A 39 -8.79 16.37 0.64
C PHE A 39 -7.31 15.99 0.71
N TRP A 40 -6.45 16.78 0.06
CA TRP A 40 -5.01 16.51 0.02
C TRP A 40 -4.34 16.76 1.38
N GLY A 41 -4.78 17.77 2.13
CA GLY A 41 -4.32 18.01 3.49
C GLY A 41 -4.66 16.84 4.41
N LYS A 42 -5.87 16.29 4.30
CA LYS A 42 -6.26 15.09 5.06
C LYS A 42 -5.47 13.85 4.66
N MET A 43 -5.24 13.66 3.36
CA MET A 43 -4.41 12.57 2.84
C MET A 43 -2.98 12.63 3.40
N VAL A 44 -2.32 13.80 3.31
CA VAL A 44 -0.97 14.01 3.84
C VAL A 44 -0.94 13.84 5.36
N GLY A 45 -1.88 14.43 6.08
CA GLY A 45 -1.95 14.29 7.54
C GLY A 45 -2.10 12.85 8.00
N ARG A 46 -2.98 12.08 7.34
CA ARG A 46 -3.14 10.64 7.62
C ARG A 46 -1.89 9.84 7.26
N PHE A 47 -1.25 10.18 6.14
CA PHE A 47 0.00 9.54 5.75
C PHE A 47 1.08 9.75 6.81
N THR A 48 1.23 10.98 7.33
CA THR A 48 2.17 11.29 8.41
C THR A 48 1.84 10.50 9.68
N VAL A 49 0.58 10.44 10.10
CA VAL A 49 0.17 9.70 11.32
C VAL A 49 0.46 8.20 11.20
N VAL A 50 0.33 7.62 10.01
CA VAL A 50 0.62 6.20 9.76
C VAL A 50 2.11 5.93 9.65
N PHE A 51 2.83 6.72 8.85
CA PHE A 51 4.22 6.43 8.48
C PHE A 51 5.21 6.86 9.56
N LEU A 52 4.97 7.99 10.22
CA LEU A 52 5.92 8.58 11.17
C LEU A 52 6.24 7.65 12.35
N PRO A 53 5.28 6.98 13.02
CA PRO A 53 5.59 6.06 14.12
C PRO A 53 6.44 4.88 13.66
N VAL A 54 6.18 4.33 12.46
CA VAL A 54 6.93 3.22 11.89
C VAL A 54 8.36 3.66 11.57
N PHE A 55 8.51 4.83 10.95
CA PHE A 55 9.82 5.42 10.65
C PHE A 55 10.63 5.69 11.93
N LEU A 56 10.00 6.27 12.95
CA LEU A 56 10.65 6.54 14.24
C LEU A 56 11.06 5.25 14.95
N ALA A 57 10.24 4.19 14.90
CA ALA A 57 10.60 2.89 15.46
C ALA A 57 11.83 2.29 14.77
N MET A 58 11.91 2.37 13.43
CA MET A 58 13.08 1.91 12.68
C MET A 58 14.32 2.77 12.98
N ALA A 59 14.20 4.09 12.98
CA ALA A 59 15.29 4.99 13.33
C ALA A 59 15.78 4.72 14.76
N GLY A 60 14.87 4.48 15.70
CA GLY A 60 15.19 4.07 17.06
C GLY A 60 15.96 2.75 17.14
N SER A 61 15.60 1.75 16.32
CA SER A 61 16.35 0.49 16.25
C SER A 61 17.79 0.68 15.73
N ILE A 62 17.99 1.62 14.79
CA ILE A 62 19.34 1.97 14.32
C ILE A 62 20.14 2.60 15.43
N VAL A 63 19.58 3.61 16.11
CA VAL A 63 20.27 4.30 17.22
C VAL A 63 20.67 3.28 18.29
N TRP A 64 19.78 2.35 18.64
CA TRP A 64 20.10 1.27 19.56
C TRP A 64 21.21 0.35 19.04
N GLY A 65 21.20 0.01 17.76
CA GLY A 65 22.25 -0.78 17.10
C GLY A 65 23.62 -0.10 17.15
N ILE A 66 23.69 1.22 16.94
CA ILE A 66 24.91 2.03 17.08
C ILE A 66 25.46 1.91 18.51
N ILE A 67 24.58 2.05 19.52
CA ILE A 67 24.96 1.98 20.93
C ILE A 67 25.55 0.61 21.29
N GLN A 68 25.03 -0.46 20.68
CA GLN A 68 25.52 -1.83 20.85
C GLN A 68 26.78 -2.14 20.01
N GLY A 69 27.27 -1.19 19.20
CA GLY A 69 28.43 -1.39 18.33
C GLY A 69 28.18 -2.34 17.15
N MET A 70 26.93 -2.56 16.75
CA MET A 70 26.59 -3.38 15.59
C MET A 70 26.81 -2.61 14.29
N GLU A 71 27.27 -3.31 13.24
CA GLU A 71 27.31 -2.77 11.89
C GLU A 71 25.89 -2.59 11.34
N ILE A 72 25.59 -1.40 10.82
CA ILE A 72 24.26 -1.06 10.34
C ILE A 72 24.20 -1.19 8.82
N PRO A 73 23.31 -2.06 8.29
CA PRO A 73 23.10 -2.15 6.86
C PRO A 73 22.25 -0.96 6.37
N TRP A 74 22.92 0.13 6.00
CA TRP A 74 22.27 1.37 5.54
C TRP A 74 21.41 1.18 4.29
N GLU A 75 21.84 0.32 3.36
CA GLU A 75 21.08 -0.01 2.15
C GLU A 75 19.74 -0.66 2.51
N LEU A 76 19.78 -1.67 3.37
CA LEU A 76 18.59 -2.38 3.85
C LEU A 76 17.61 -1.40 4.50
N PHE A 77 18.10 -0.50 5.36
CA PHE A 77 17.27 0.52 5.97
C PHE A 77 16.60 1.43 4.93
N LEU A 78 17.37 1.99 3.99
CA LEU A 78 16.84 2.92 2.98
C LEU A 78 15.79 2.25 2.08
N TYR A 79 16.09 1.06 1.54
CA TYR A 79 15.14 0.35 0.68
C TYR A 79 13.89 -0.08 1.46
N TYR A 80 14.05 -0.62 2.67
CA TYR A 80 12.89 -1.06 3.45
C TYR A 80 12.00 0.12 3.89
N THR A 81 12.59 1.24 4.29
CA THR A 81 11.85 2.48 4.56
C THR A 81 11.10 2.97 3.32
N ALA A 82 11.74 2.94 2.15
CA ALA A 82 11.09 3.36 0.91
C ALA A 82 9.95 2.42 0.47
N PHE A 83 10.10 1.11 0.66
CA PHE A 83 9.04 0.14 0.42
C PHE A 83 7.84 0.39 1.34
N LEU A 84 8.10 0.62 2.63
CA LEU A 84 7.05 0.95 3.60
C LEU A 84 6.36 2.27 3.26
N PHE A 85 7.12 3.29 2.85
CA PHE A 85 6.59 4.58 2.39
C PHE A 85 5.64 4.37 1.20
N SER A 86 6.12 3.69 0.15
CA SER A 86 5.38 3.45 -1.08
C SER A 86 4.11 2.62 -0.82
N LEU A 87 4.22 1.54 -0.05
CA LEU A 87 3.08 0.70 0.30
C LEU A 87 2.06 1.46 1.14
N SER A 88 2.50 2.25 2.12
CA SER A 88 1.61 3.05 2.96
C SER A 88 0.84 4.07 2.12
N TRP A 89 1.52 4.71 1.17
CA TRP A 89 0.90 5.66 0.23
C TRP A 89 -0.12 4.97 -0.68
N CYS A 90 0.22 3.77 -1.18
CA CYS A 90 -0.67 2.94 -1.99
C CYS A 90 -2.00 2.64 -1.28
N PHE A 91 -1.91 2.07 -0.08
CA PHE A 91 -3.10 1.65 0.68
C PHE A 91 -3.93 2.83 1.18
N LEU A 92 -3.28 3.96 1.47
CA LEU A 92 -3.98 5.18 1.84
C LEU A 92 -4.74 5.76 0.63
N GLY A 93 -4.14 5.77 -0.57
CA GLY A 93 -4.82 6.16 -1.81
C GLY A 93 -6.04 5.29 -2.12
N ILE A 94 -5.89 3.97 -2.02
CA ILE A 94 -7.00 3.01 -2.17
C ILE A 94 -8.08 3.29 -1.11
N GLY A 95 -7.68 3.49 0.15
CA GLY A 95 -8.61 3.77 1.24
C GLY A 95 -9.40 5.07 1.03
N MET A 96 -8.76 6.12 0.54
CA MET A 96 -9.42 7.38 0.19
C MET A 96 -10.40 7.20 -0.96
N LEU A 97 -10.05 6.46 -2.01
CA LEU A 97 -10.95 6.13 -3.11
C LEU A 97 -12.20 5.38 -2.61
N ILE A 98 -12.01 4.32 -1.83
CA ILE A 98 -13.11 3.56 -1.23
C ILE A 98 -13.99 4.46 -0.37
N SER A 99 -13.38 5.32 0.46
CA SER A 99 -14.10 6.25 1.31
C SER A 99 -14.97 7.24 0.52
N THR A 100 -14.49 7.71 -0.63
CA THR A 100 -15.27 8.62 -1.49
C THR A 100 -16.46 7.94 -2.16
N LEU A 101 -16.30 6.67 -2.57
CA LEU A 101 -17.32 5.87 -3.26
C LEU A 101 -18.38 5.29 -2.32
N ALA A 102 -17.99 4.99 -1.08
CA ALA A 102 -18.88 4.37 -0.12
C ALA A 102 -19.97 5.35 0.33
N ARG A 103 -21.20 4.83 0.46
CA ARG A 103 -22.37 5.61 0.88
C ARG A 103 -22.47 5.79 2.39
N SER A 104 -21.86 4.87 3.16
CA SER A 104 -21.81 4.91 4.62
C SER A 104 -20.45 4.39 5.12
N PRO A 105 -20.00 4.76 6.33
CA PRO A 105 -18.74 4.31 6.90
C PRO A 105 -18.69 2.78 7.07
N ASP A 106 -19.84 2.12 7.31
CA ASP A 106 -19.90 0.67 7.45
C ASP A 106 -19.68 -0.05 6.11
N VAL A 107 -20.28 0.46 5.02
CA VAL A 107 -20.01 -0.05 3.66
C VAL A 107 -18.56 0.21 3.25
N ALA A 108 -18.00 1.36 3.63
CA ALA A 108 -16.59 1.68 3.41
C ALA A 108 -15.66 0.67 4.10
N GLN A 109 -15.99 0.30 5.34
CA GLN A 109 -15.20 -0.66 6.11
C GLN A 109 -15.32 -2.08 5.57
N GLY A 110 -16.52 -2.52 5.22
CA GLY A 110 -16.73 -3.83 4.60
C GLY A 110 -16.01 -3.97 3.25
N SER A 111 -16.12 -2.96 2.38
CA SER A 111 -15.42 -2.94 1.10
C SER A 111 -13.90 -2.90 1.25
N ALA A 112 -13.37 -2.13 2.20
CA ALA A 112 -11.94 -2.11 2.51
C ALA A 112 -11.42 -3.49 2.94
N PHE A 113 -12.17 -4.18 3.80
CA PHE A 113 -11.84 -5.53 4.23
C PHE A 113 -11.84 -6.52 3.06
N LEU A 114 -12.86 -6.45 2.18
CA LEU A 114 -12.94 -7.30 0.99
C LEU A 114 -11.79 -7.02 0.00
N VAL A 115 -11.45 -5.76 -0.25
CA VAL A 115 -10.31 -5.40 -1.12
C VAL A 115 -9.00 -5.93 -0.55
N TRP A 116 -8.79 -5.76 0.75
CA TRP A 116 -7.61 -6.32 1.41
C TRP A 116 -7.55 -7.84 1.31
N LEU A 117 -8.66 -8.52 1.59
CA LEU A 117 -8.76 -9.98 1.54
C LEU A 117 -8.58 -10.51 0.12
N PHE A 118 -9.10 -9.79 -0.88
CA PHE A 118 -8.86 -10.07 -2.29
C PHE A 118 -7.37 -9.98 -2.64
N LEU A 119 -6.71 -8.88 -2.26
CA LEU A 119 -5.28 -8.71 -2.48
C LEU A 119 -4.43 -9.74 -1.71
N LEU A 120 -4.90 -10.23 -0.56
CA LEU A 120 -4.15 -11.19 0.25
C LEU A 120 -4.35 -12.64 -0.24
N LEU A 121 -5.59 -13.11 -0.32
CA LEU A 121 -5.90 -14.53 -0.55
C LEU A 121 -5.90 -14.92 -2.03
N PHE A 122 -6.52 -14.11 -2.90
CA PHE A 122 -6.76 -14.55 -4.28
C PHE A 122 -5.45 -14.70 -5.05
N LEU A 123 -4.48 -13.83 -4.81
CA LEU A 123 -3.20 -13.93 -5.50
C LEU A 123 -2.42 -15.19 -5.08
N ASP A 124 -2.34 -15.49 -3.78
CA ASP A 124 -1.62 -16.65 -3.29
C ASP A 124 -2.25 -17.96 -3.78
N LEU A 125 -3.58 -18.02 -3.84
CA LEU A 125 -4.32 -19.18 -4.37
C LEU A 125 -4.19 -19.31 -5.90
N ILE A 126 -4.23 -18.20 -6.64
CA ILE A 126 -4.03 -18.21 -8.10
C ILE A 126 -2.60 -18.65 -8.42
N LEU A 127 -1.59 -18.07 -7.76
CA LEU A 127 -0.19 -18.43 -7.98
C LEU A 127 0.06 -19.90 -7.64
N LEU A 128 -0.45 -20.41 -6.52
CA LEU A 128 -0.32 -21.82 -6.15
C LEU A 128 -1.03 -22.73 -7.16
N GLY A 129 -2.27 -22.43 -7.53
CA GLY A 129 -3.05 -23.24 -8.48
C GLY A 129 -2.41 -23.28 -9.87
N VAL A 130 -1.83 -22.17 -10.31
CA VAL A 130 -1.12 -22.06 -11.58
C VAL A 130 0.21 -22.83 -11.56
N LEU A 131 0.96 -22.77 -10.46
CA LEU A 131 2.22 -23.51 -10.31
C LEU A 131 2.01 -25.03 -10.39
N ILE A 132 0.88 -25.52 -9.89
CA ILE A 132 0.52 -26.96 -9.92
C ILE A 132 0.15 -27.44 -11.34
N GLN A 133 -0.34 -26.55 -12.20
CA GLN A 133 -0.84 -26.95 -13.53
C GLN A 133 0.26 -27.20 -14.58
N GLU A 134 1.54 -26.88 -14.30
CA GLU A 134 2.76 -27.01 -15.16
C GLU A 134 2.67 -26.50 -16.62
N GLN A 135 1.50 -26.08 -17.10
CA GLN A 135 1.26 -25.70 -18.50
C GLN A 135 1.08 -24.19 -18.70
N VAL A 136 1.19 -23.39 -17.64
CA VAL A 136 1.00 -21.94 -17.72
C VAL A 136 2.34 -21.26 -18.02
N PRO A 137 2.41 -20.37 -19.02
CA PRO A 137 3.64 -19.63 -19.31
C PRO A 137 4.14 -18.87 -18.08
N ALA A 138 5.43 -18.98 -17.75
CA ALA A 138 6.04 -18.31 -16.60
C ALA A 138 5.76 -16.79 -16.61
N ASP A 139 5.77 -16.16 -17.78
CA ASP A 139 5.50 -14.73 -17.96
C ASP A 139 4.12 -14.31 -17.46
N PHE A 140 3.11 -15.17 -17.62
CA PHE A 140 1.75 -14.90 -17.15
C PHE A 140 1.68 -14.95 -15.62
N VAL A 141 2.38 -15.91 -15.01
CA VAL A 141 2.48 -16.05 -13.56
C VAL A 141 3.19 -14.84 -12.94
N VAL A 142 4.29 -14.41 -13.55
CA VAL A 142 5.04 -13.21 -13.15
C VAL A 142 4.19 -11.96 -13.31
N GLY A 143 3.46 -11.81 -14.43
CA GLY A 143 2.57 -10.68 -14.65
C GLY A 143 1.49 -10.53 -13.57
N ILE A 144 0.86 -11.64 -13.17
CA ILE A 144 -0.10 -11.66 -12.06
C ILE A 144 0.60 -11.26 -10.75
N ALA A 145 1.75 -11.86 -10.43
CA ALA A 145 2.48 -11.54 -9.21
C ALA A 145 2.88 -10.06 -9.10
N LEU A 146 3.31 -9.46 -10.22
CA LEU A 146 3.71 -8.06 -10.30
C LEU A 146 2.53 -7.08 -10.23
N SER A 147 1.31 -7.54 -10.52
CA SER A 147 0.10 -6.72 -10.48
C SER A 147 -0.44 -6.43 -9.08
N ASN A 148 0.12 -7.05 -8.04
CA ASN A 148 -0.38 -6.92 -6.68
C ASN A 148 0.65 -6.22 -5.78
N PRO A 149 0.32 -5.05 -5.21
CA PRO A 149 1.26 -4.29 -4.39
C PRO A 149 1.69 -5.02 -3.12
N LEU A 150 0.84 -5.88 -2.53
CA LEU A 150 1.21 -6.69 -1.36
C LEU A 150 2.26 -7.73 -1.71
N GLN A 151 2.09 -8.39 -2.86
CA GLN A 151 3.03 -9.41 -3.30
C GLN A 151 4.36 -8.80 -3.66
N VAL A 152 4.32 -7.70 -4.41
CA VAL A 152 5.53 -6.98 -4.80
C VAL A 152 6.32 -6.53 -3.58
N PHE A 153 5.64 -5.95 -2.57
CA PHE A 153 6.29 -5.61 -1.31
C PHE A 153 6.84 -6.82 -0.56
N ARG A 154 6.05 -7.91 -0.46
CA ARG A 154 6.45 -9.14 0.25
C ARG A 154 7.73 -9.71 -0.35
N THR A 155 7.73 -9.96 -1.66
CA THR A 155 8.89 -10.50 -2.39
C THR A 155 10.09 -9.55 -2.31
N ALA A 156 9.89 -8.23 -2.43
CA ALA A 156 11.00 -7.27 -2.37
C ALA A 156 11.62 -7.18 -0.97
N SER A 157 10.79 -7.19 0.07
CA SER A 157 11.28 -7.20 1.46
C SER A 157 12.07 -8.46 1.77
N MET A 158 11.57 -9.63 1.35
CA MET A 158 12.27 -10.89 1.58
C MET A 158 13.59 -10.97 0.79
N LEU A 159 13.63 -10.46 -0.44
CA LEU A 159 14.86 -10.36 -1.24
C LEU A 159 15.96 -9.53 -0.56
N LEU A 160 15.57 -8.51 0.21
CA LEU A 160 16.50 -7.70 1.01
C LEU A 160 17.04 -8.44 2.24
N PHE A 161 16.23 -9.29 2.89
CA PHE A 161 16.59 -9.96 4.14
C PHE A 161 17.16 -11.38 3.96
N ASP A 162 16.82 -12.08 2.87
CA ASP A 162 17.31 -13.42 2.53
C ASP A 162 17.59 -13.51 1.01
N PRO A 163 18.81 -13.12 0.58
CA PRO A 163 19.21 -13.17 -0.83
C PRO A 163 19.28 -14.60 -1.40
N GLN A 164 19.34 -15.63 -0.56
CA GLN A 164 19.44 -17.03 -1.01
C GLN A 164 18.08 -17.60 -1.42
N LEU A 165 16.98 -16.84 -1.25
CA LEU A 165 15.63 -17.18 -1.69
C LEU A 165 15.09 -18.51 -1.13
N VAL A 166 15.72 -19.05 -0.07
CA VAL A 166 15.38 -20.35 0.53
C VAL A 166 13.94 -20.36 1.05
N LEU A 167 13.46 -19.19 1.50
CA LEU A 167 12.11 -18.99 2.02
C LEU A 167 11.06 -18.65 0.94
N LEU A 168 11.46 -18.42 -0.31
CA LEU A 168 10.61 -17.74 -1.30
C LEU A 168 9.81 -18.70 -2.19
N GLY A 169 10.11 -20.00 -2.16
CA GLY A 169 9.51 -20.99 -3.03
C GLY A 169 9.83 -20.76 -4.52
N PRO A 170 9.29 -21.60 -5.44
CA PRO A 170 9.66 -21.57 -6.85
C PRO A 170 9.23 -20.30 -7.60
N SER A 171 8.14 -19.66 -7.15
CA SER A 171 7.52 -18.50 -7.81
C SER A 171 8.41 -17.25 -7.79
N ALA A 172 9.22 -17.11 -6.75
CA ALA A 172 10.19 -16.05 -6.58
C ALA A 172 11.36 -16.10 -7.55
N TYR A 173 11.90 -17.31 -7.74
CA TYR A 173 13.00 -17.56 -8.67
C TYR A 173 12.57 -17.19 -10.08
N LEU A 174 11.34 -17.55 -10.48
CA LEU A 174 10.79 -17.20 -11.80
C LEU A 174 10.68 -15.68 -12.02
N ILE A 175 10.33 -14.91 -10.98
CA ILE A 175 10.25 -13.44 -11.08
C ILE A 175 11.65 -12.85 -11.23
N LEU A 176 12.63 -13.31 -10.45
CA LEU A 176 13.97 -12.73 -10.41
C LEU A 176 14.83 -13.12 -11.62
N ASP A 177 14.64 -14.33 -12.15
CA ASP A 177 15.33 -14.81 -13.36
C ASP A 177 14.91 -14.00 -14.59
N HIS A 178 13.67 -13.51 -14.62
CA HIS A 178 13.15 -12.72 -15.74
C HIS A 178 13.39 -11.20 -15.60
N PHE A 179 13.31 -10.64 -14.39
CA PHE A 179 13.32 -9.18 -14.15
C PHE A 179 14.67 -8.64 -13.66
N GLY A 180 15.47 -9.46 -12.97
CA GLY A 180 16.67 -9.03 -12.27
C GLY A 180 16.38 -8.29 -10.95
N GLN A 181 17.24 -8.50 -9.95
CA GLN A 181 17.08 -7.98 -8.59
C GLN A 181 16.95 -6.45 -8.55
N PHE A 182 17.83 -5.71 -9.25
CA PHE A 182 17.84 -4.25 -9.22
C PHE A 182 16.53 -3.63 -9.74
N TRP A 183 16.06 -4.09 -10.90
CA TRP A 183 14.82 -3.59 -11.50
C TRP A 183 13.59 -3.94 -10.68
N TYR A 184 13.62 -5.10 -10.02
CA TYR A 184 12.57 -5.50 -9.12
C TYR A 184 12.44 -4.58 -7.89
N LEU A 185 13.56 -4.17 -7.29
CA LEU A 185 13.56 -3.23 -6.16
C LEU A 185 12.97 -1.87 -6.59
N ILE A 186 13.34 -1.37 -7.77
CA ILE A 186 12.78 -0.12 -8.33
C ILE A 186 11.29 -0.27 -8.58
N TRP A 187 10.85 -1.37 -9.19
CA TRP A 187 9.44 -1.65 -9.43
C TRP A 187 8.65 -1.67 -8.12
N ALA A 188 9.19 -2.31 -7.08
CA ALA A 188 8.56 -2.39 -5.76
C ALA A 188 8.38 -1.03 -5.06
N MET A 189 9.17 -0.02 -5.44
CA MET A 189 8.99 1.36 -4.98
C MET A 189 8.01 2.12 -5.87
N LEU A 190 8.20 2.08 -7.18
CA LEU A 190 7.46 2.93 -8.12
C LEU A 190 6.01 2.47 -8.29
N TYR A 191 5.78 1.15 -8.43
CA TYR A 191 4.46 0.64 -8.76
C TYR A 191 3.41 0.95 -7.68
N PRO A 192 3.62 0.67 -6.37
CA PRO A 192 2.64 1.00 -5.35
C PRO A 192 2.47 2.52 -5.18
N LEU A 193 3.54 3.29 -5.36
CA LEU A 193 3.49 4.75 -5.28
C LEU A 193 2.60 5.33 -6.40
N LEU A 194 2.79 4.88 -7.64
CA LEU A 194 1.95 5.24 -8.77
C LEU A 194 0.50 4.81 -8.54
N LEU A 195 0.27 3.56 -8.13
CA LEU A 195 -1.08 3.08 -7.83
C LEU A 195 -1.77 3.91 -6.74
N GLY A 196 -1.05 4.28 -5.68
CA GLY A 196 -1.54 5.17 -4.62
C GLY A 196 -1.90 6.56 -5.12
N THR A 197 -1.03 7.18 -5.94
CA THR A 197 -1.34 8.50 -6.53
C THR A 197 -2.53 8.46 -7.48
N VAL A 198 -2.64 7.43 -8.32
CA VAL A 198 -3.74 7.26 -9.27
C VAL A 198 -5.06 7.02 -8.52
N THR A 199 -5.08 6.15 -7.51
CA THR A 199 -6.28 5.90 -6.71
C THR A 199 -6.70 7.12 -5.89
N ALA A 200 -5.75 7.84 -5.29
CA ALA A 200 -6.02 9.08 -4.57
C ALA A 200 -6.58 10.18 -5.48
N THR A 201 -5.97 10.38 -6.65
CA THR A 201 -6.44 11.38 -7.64
C THR A 201 -7.81 11.02 -8.19
N MET A 202 -8.07 9.75 -8.51
CA MET A 202 -9.42 9.29 -8.88
C MET A 202 -10.44 9.57 -7.77
N GLY A 203 -10.08 9.28 -6.51
CA GLY A 203 -10.94 9.58 -5.35
C GLY A 203 -11.26 11.08 -5.25
N TYR A 204 -10.25 11.95 -5.43
CA TYR A 204 -10.44 13.40 -5.47
C TYR A 204 -11.33 13.87 -6.63
N LEU A 205 -11.13 13.34 -7.84
CA LEU A 205 -11.93 13.71 -9.01
C LEU A 205 -13.39 13.30 -8.85
N LEU A 206 -13.65 12.12 -8.29
CA LEU A 206 -15.01 11.65 -7.98
C LEU A 206 -15.65 12.50 -6.88
N PHE A 207 -14.89 12.82 -5.84
CA PHE A 207 -15.34 13.69 -4.76
C PHE A 207 -15.76 15.07 -5.27
N ARG A 208 -14.97 15.69 -6.16
CA ARG A 208 -15.28 16.99 -6.77
C ARG A 208 -16.56 16.97 -7.62
N ARG A 209 -16.88 15.86 -8.27
CA ARG A 209 -18.09 15.73 -9.11
C ARG A 209 -19.37 15.54 -8.29
N GLY A 210 -19.27 14.92 -7.12
CA GLY A 210 -20.42 14.66 -6.24
C GLY A 210 -21.03 15.92 -5.61
N ASP A 211 -20.26 17.01 -5.51
CA ASP A 211 -20.68 18.29 -4.91
C ASP A 211 -21.39 19.23 -5.91
N GLN A 212 -21.59 18.79 -7.16
CA GLN A 212 -22.27 19.56 -8.22
C GLN A 212 -23.72 19.11 -8.47
N LEU A 213 -24.24 18.13 -7.71
CA LEU A 213 -25.58 17.56 -7.81
C LEU A 213 -26.37 17.87 -6.54
#